data_AF-A0A8X6G1R1-F1
#
_entry.id   AF-A0A8X6G1R1-F1
#
_cell.length_a   1.000
_cell.length_b   1.000
_cell.length_c   1.000
_cell.angle_alpha   90.00
_cell.angle_beta   90.00
_cell.angle_gamma   90.00
#
_symmetry.space_group_name_H-M   'P 1'
#
loop_
_entity.id
_entity.type
_entity.pdbx_description
1 polymer ?
#
loop_
_entity_poly.entity_id
_entity_poly.type
_entity_poly.pdbx_seq_one_letter_code
_entity_poly.pdbx_strand_id
1 'polypeptide(L)'
;TECTFSLLESSLLCLFLTAHKINTPLLAMDNPDPPSPALKRSDKVQNGDQILQDKATERTTLKKELDTYFQERITIPETDDYRFNFKKLWAFTGPGFLMSIAYLDPGNIESDLQSGAIASYHLLWVLMWATALGLLMQRLAARLGVVTGLHLAEVCQRRFPPVPRYLLWIMVEIAIVGSDMQEVIGTAIAFYLLSFKKIPLYAGVLITIADTFTFLLLDKYGLRKLEAFFAFLIMVMAVTFGYEYFSAIPPQKDVIEGLLVPWCSHCDTRALLQAVGIVGAVIMPHNLYLHSALVKSREVDRTNKNKVKEANMYFFIESGIALFVSLIINIFVVSVFAKGLFGKTNAYVYNLCLAKNSTYSDVFPNDNSTLEVDIYRAGVFLGCEYGNIPLYIWAIGILAAGQSSTMTGTYSGQFVMEGFLNLKWARWKRVLLTRCIAIAPTLFITVYSDIQNLSKMNDYLNALMSLQLPFALFPTLIFTSSKGVMGDFQNGIVNKVIVTLLGITVIGINLYFVEQFSTENLPNHWAVYLALALYILFYVCFVFYLALCLMYVLGFQRVSSIPIIGTYVVEPYDLTAFPSESRTEMYKSTDNFEVSGVNVQYKNTELN
;
A
#
# COMPACT_ATOMS: atom_id res chain seq x y z
N THR A 1 5.47 -15.21 20.54
CA THR A 1 4.38 -14.37 20.00
C THR A 1 4.16 -13.10 20.82
N GLU A 2 3.96 -13.16 22.15
CA GLU A 2 3.85 -11.92 22.96
C GLU A 2 5.16 -11.11 23.03
N CYS A 3 6.31 -11.77 23.20
CA CYS A 3 7.63 -11.09 23.15
C CYS A 3 7.93 -10.43 21.80
N THR A 4 7.43 -10.98 20.69
CA THR A 4 7.67 -10.44 19.34
C THR A 4 6.84 -9.20 19.05
N PHE A 5 5.60 -9.12 19.56
CA PHE A 5 4.80 -7.90 19.51
C PHE A 5 5.43 -6.77 20.36
N SER A 6 5.93 -7.11 21.55
CA SER A 6 6.65 -6.17 22.41
C SER A 6 7.98 -5.67 21.81
N LEU A 7 8.70 -6.53 21.08
CA LEU A 7 9.90 -6.14 20.31
C LEU A 7 9.56 -5.21 19.13
N LEU A 8 8.44 -5.46 18.45
CA LEU A 8 7.94 -4.58 17.39
C LEU A 8 7.55 -3.21 17.95
N GLU A 9 6.80 -3.16 19.06
CA GLU A 9 6.45 -1.93 19.77
C GLU A 9 7.69 -1.16 20.24
N SER A 10 8.69 -1.86 20.80
CA SER A 10 9.96 -1.24 21.24
C SER A 10 10.77 -0.65 20.07
N SER A 11 10.76 -1.33 18.93
CA SER A 11 11.44 -0.88 17.70
C SER A 11 10.72 0.31 17.06
N LEU A 12 9.39 0.31 17.09
CA LEU A 12 8.53 1.43 16.68
C LEU A 12 8.68 2.64 17.61
N LEU A 13 8.83 2.43 18.92
CA LEU A 13 9.12 3.49 19.89
C LEU A 13 10.51 4.09 19.61
N CYS A 14 11.49 3.27 19.24
CA CYS A 14 12.81 3.74 18.83
C CYS A 14 12.73 4.60 17.55
N LEU A 15 11.98 4.15 16.54
CA LEU A 15 11.64 4.93 15.34
C LEU A 15 10.99 6.29 15.69
N PHE A 16 9.99 6.26 16.58
CA PHE A 16 9.27 7.44 17.04
C PHE A 16 10.19 8.42 17.78
N LEU A 17 11.03 7.93 18.69
CA LEU A 17 12.01 8.75 19.41
C LEU A 17 13.08 9.32 18.48
N THR A 18 13.51 8.55 17.48
CA THR A 18 14.49 9.02 16.49
C THR A 18 13.89 10.10 15.59
N ALA A 19 12.64 9.90 15.12
CA ALA A 19 11.91 10.89 14.35
C ALA A 19 11.61 12.16 15.15
N HIS A 20 11.25 12.03 16.44
CA HIS A 20 10.99 13.17 17.30
C HIS A 20 12.25 13.99 17.58
N LYS A 21 13.38 13.33 17.84
CA LYS A 21 14.68 13.97 18.15
C LYS A 21 15.27 14.72 16.95
N ILE A 22 14.92 14.34 15.72
CA ILE A 22 15.32 15.04 14.49
C ILE A 22 14.44 16.29 14.25
N ASN A 23 13.21 16.32 14.77
CA ASN A 23 12.23 17.39 14.51
C ASN A 23 12.15 18.47 15.61
N THR A 24 12.95 18.39 16.68
CA THR A 24 13.01 19.44 17.71
C THR A 24 14.01 20.53 17.31
N PRO A 25 13.61 21.79 17.09
CA PRO A 25 14.57 22.89 16.96
C PRO A 25 15.26 23.10 18.31
N LEU A 26 16.60 23.05 18.33
CA LEU A 26 17.40 23.42 19.49
C LEU A 26 17.03 24.86 19.90
N LEU A 27 16.44 25.02 21.08
CA LEU A 27 16.22 26.33 21.70
C LEU A 27 17.57 27.04 21.84
N ALA A 28 17.61 28.26 21.28
CA ALA A 28 18.73 29.18 21.38
C ALA A 28 19.06 29.48 22.85
N MET A 29 20.35 29.36 23.21
CA MET A 29 20.90 30.02 24.39
C MET A 29 21.50 31.35 23.94
N ASP A 30 20.96 32.44 24.49
CA ASP A 30 21.46 33.82 24.36
C ASP A 30 22.91 33.94 24.84
N ASN A 31 23.74 34.71 24.12
CA ASN A 31 24.60 35.78 24.67
C ASN A 31 25.41 36.53 23.57
N PRO A 32 25.91 37.76 23.87
CA PRO A 32 25.65 38.96 23.07
C PRO A 32 26.76 39.37 22.10
N ASP A 33 26.41 40.19 21.11
CA ASP A 33 27.31 40.88 20.18
C ASP A 33 28.36 41.76 20.91
N PRO A 34 29.59 41.83 20.38
CA PRO A 34 30.14 43.15 20.02
C PRO A 34 31.08 43.08 18.77
N PRO A 35 31.77 44.18 18.37
CA PRO A 35 31.35 45.11 17.33
C PRO A 35 32.17 44.98 16.02
N SER A 36 31.64 45.60 14.97
CA SER A 36 32.26 45.77 13.65
C SER A 36 33.63 46.44 13.66
N PRO A 37 34.56 46.04 12.76
CA PRO A 37 35.62 46.93 12.29
C PRO A 37 35.40 47.37 10.83
N ALA A 38 35.63 48.67 10.62
CA ALA A 38 35.66 49.34 9.34
C ALA A 38 36.86 48.89 8.48
N LEU A 39 36.69 48.84 7.15
CA LEU A 39 37.82 49.00 6.22
C LEU A 39 37.42 49.60 4.87
N LYS A 40 37.85 50.86 4.73
CA LYS A 40 38.31 51.66 3.58
C LYS A 40 37.89 51.34 2.14
N ARG A 41 37.37 52.42 1.55
CA ARG A 41 37.16 52.78 0.13
C ARG A 41 38.48 52.87 -0.65
N SER A 42 38.51 52.38 -1.90
CA SER A 42 39.32 52.97 -2.98
C SER A 42 38.78 52.58 -4.37
N ASP A 43 38.86 53.54 -5.28
CA ASP A 43 38.19 53.62 -6.59
C ASP A 43 38.86 52.81 -7.71
N LYS A 44 38.08 52.34 -8.70
CA LYS A 44 38.27 52.62 -10.14
C LYS A 44 37.25 51.91 -11.04
N VAL A 45 37.02 52.56 -12.18
CA VAL A 45 35.98 52.40 -13.19
C VAL A 45 36.36 51.36 -14.27
N GLN A 46 35.31 50.79 -14.90
CA GLN A 46 35.19 50.27 -16.29
C GLN A 46 35.27 48.76 -16.61
N ASN A 47 34.15 48.31 -17.22
CA ASN A 47 33.94 47.31 -18.28
C ASN A 47 34.07 45.80 -18.03
N GLY A 48 32.99 45.11 -18.44
CA GLY A 48 33.05 43.88 -19.23
C GLY A 48 32.87 42.57 -18.46
N ASP A 49 31.73 41.91 -18.72
CA ASP A 49 31.46 40.46 -18.61
C ASP A 49 32.08 39.67 -17.45
N GLN A 50 31.25 39.31 -16.45
CA GLN A 50 31.49 38.09 -15.68
C GLN A 50 30.26 37.60 -14.89
N ILE A 51 29.76 36.42 -15.29
CA ILE A 51 29.44 35.27 -14.43
C ILE A 51 28.56 35.57 -13.22
N LEU A 52 27.24 35.41 -13.40
CA LEU A 52 26.31 35.12 -12.31
C LEU A 52 26.58 33.69 -11.80
N GLN A 53 27.38 33.57 -10.74
CA GLN A 53 27.43 32.36 -9.92
C GLN A 53 26.10 32.24 -9.15
N ASP A 54 25.30 31.25 -9.56
CA ASP A 54 24.14 30.75 -8.82
C ASP A 54 24.56 30.29 -7.41
N LYS A 55 24.14 31.03 -6.38
CA LYS A 55 24.11 30.53 -5.00
C LYS A 55 22.88 29.64 -4.83
N ALA A 56 23.06 28.34 -5.06
CA ALA A 56 22.07 27.34 -4.68
C ALA A 56 21.84 27.37 -3.16
N THR A 57 20.63 27.74 -2.73
CA THR A 57 20.22 27.66 -1.33
C THR A 57 19.89 26.21 -0.99
N GLU A 58 20.09 25.81 0.27
CA GLU A 58 19.86 24.45 0.76
C GLU A 58 18.46 23.91 0.39
N ARG A 59 17.41 24.76 0.37
CA ARG A 59 16.06 24.41 -0.13
C ARG A 59 16.03 24.00 -1.61
N THR A 60 16.87 24.59 -2.46
CA THR A 60 16.93 24.31 -3.91
C THR A 60 17.61 22.98 -4.17
N THR A 61 18.67 22.67 -3.44
CA THR A 61 19.34 21.35 -3.45
C THR A 61 18.44 20.26 -2.84
N LEU A 62 17.66 20.58 -1.79
CA LEU A 62 16.73 19.66 -1.14
C LEU A 62 15.44 19.39 -1.95
N LYS A 63 15.01 20.32 -2.81
CA LYS A 63 13.90 20.13 -3.78
C LYS A 63 14.35 19.16 -4.88
N LYS A 64 15.63 19.26 -5.29
CA LYS A 64 16.29 18.39 -6.27
C LYS A 64 16.42 16.92 -5.83
N GLU A 65 16.46 16.66 -4.53
CA GLU A 65 16.48 15.29 -3.97
C GLU A 65 15.10 14.61 -3.98
N LEU A 66 13.99 15.35 -3.85
CA LEU A 66 12.64 14.76 -3.91
C LEU A 66 12.25 14.36 -5.34
N ASP A 67 12.78 15.08 -6.34
CA ASP A 67 12.67 14.69 -7.74
C ASP A 67 13.44 13.40 -8.06
N THR A 68 14.28 12.82 -7.18
CA THR A 68 15.20 11.72 -7.56
C THR A 68 14.55 10.44 -8.11
N TYR A 69 13.28 10.15 -7.85
CA TYR A 69 12.57 9.02 -8.47
C TYR A 69 11.97 9.35 -9.84
N PHE A 70 11.64 10.62 -10.05
CA PHE A 70 10.98 11.13 -11.24
C PHE A 70 11.75 12.32 -11.81
N GLN A 71 13.08 12.28 -11.78
CA GLN A 71 13.93 13.33 -12.37
C GLN A 71 13.72 13.36 -13.89
N GLU A 72 13.39 12.21 -14.46
CA GLU A 72 12.82 12.06 -15.79
C GLU A 72 11.41 11.48 -15.64
N ARG A 73 10.42 12.36 -15.43
CA ARG A 73 9.02 11.93 -15.59
C ARG A 73 8.81 11.50 -17.03
N ILE A 74 7.96 10.50 -17.22
CA ILE A 74 7.66 10.03 -18.58
C ILE A 74 6.76 11.08 -19.24
N THR A 75 7.31 11.75 -20.25
CA THR A 75 6.57 12.70 -21.09
C THR A 75 5.54 11.94 -21.92
N ILE A 76 4.31 12.41 -21.89
CA ILE A 76 3.21 11.77 -22.63
C ILE A 76 3.22 12.33 -24.05
N PRO A 77 3.14 11.48 -25.09
CA PRO A 77 3.06 11.95 -26.46
C PRO A 77 1.79 12.80 -26.65
N GLU A 78 1.98 14.05 -27.06
CA GLU A 78 0.87 14.92 -27.44
C GLU A 78 0.31 14.46 -28.79
N THR A 79 -0.97 14.12 -28.81
CA THR A 79 -1.74 13.92 -30.05
C THR A 79 -2.98 14.80 -29.96
N ASP A 80 -3.25 15.56 -31.02
CA ASP A 80 -4.35 16.52 -31.09
C ASP A 80 -5.74 15.86 -30.99
N ASP A 81 -5.81 14.54 -31.22
CA ASP A 81 -7.04 13.76 -31.06
C ASP A 81 -7.28 13.35 -29.60
N TYR A 82 -8.44 13.77 -29.08
CA TYR A 82 -8.99 13.35 -27.78
C TYR A 82 -9.60 11.93 -27.77
N ARG A 83 -9.28 11.11 -28.78
CA ARG A 83 -9.75 9.72 -28.87
C ARG A 83 -8.79 8.78 -28.15
N PHE A 84 -9.32 7.64 -27.69
CA PHE A 84 -8.52 6.59 -27.06
C PHE A 84 -7.38 6.15 -28.00
N ASN A 85 -6.15 6.18 -27.49
CA ASN A 85 -4.95 5.82 -28.26
C ASN A 85 -4.09 4.81 -27.49
N PHE A 86 -3.82 3.66 -28.11
CA PHE A 86 -2.99 2.59 -27.52
C PHE A 86 -1.55 3.05 -27.23
N LYS A 87 -1.00 3.98 -28.02
CA LYS A 87 0.34 4.54 -27.77
C LYS A 87 0.36 5.39 -26.49
N LYS A 88 -0.70 6.17 -26.26
CA LYS A 88 -0.88 6.90 -25.00
C LYS A 88 -1.09 5.93 -23.84
N LEU A 89 -1.95 4.91 -23.99
CA LEU A 89 -2.15 3.89 -22.97
C LEU A 89 -0.83 3.23 -22.57
N TRP A 90 0.03 2.86 -23.52
CA TRP A 90 1.34 2.29 -23.25
C TRP A 90 2.26 3.24 -22.47
N ALA A 91 2.20 4.55 -22.74
CA ALA A 91 2.94 5.56 -21.99
C ALA A 91 2.43 5.69 -20.55
N PHE A 92 1.12 5.59 -20.33
CA PHE A 92 0.52 5.59 -18.98
C PHE A 92 0.70 4.27 -18.24
N THR A 93 0.88 3.15 -18.96
CA THR A 93 1.06 1.81 -18.37
C THR A 93 2.33 1.73 -17.55
N GLY A 94 2.25 1.17 -16.34
CA GLY A 94 3.30 1.03 -15.33
C GLY A 94 2.72 1.06 -13.91
N PRO A 95 2.25 2.24 -13.42
CA PRO A 95 1.76 2.43 -12.05
C PRO A 95 0.68 1.43 -11.60
N GLY A 96 -0.27 1.08 -12.46
CA GLY A 96 -1.32 0.10 -12.17
C GLY A 96 -0.80 -1.32 -12.02
N PHE A 97 0.18 -1.75 -12.83
CA PHE A 97 0.84 -3.05 -12.69
C PHE A 97 1.73 -3.12 -11.44
N LEU A 98 2.40 -2.03 -11.07
CA LEU A 98 3.15 -1.97 -9.82
C LEU A 98 2.22 -2.07 -8.60
N MET A 99 1.06 -1.42 -8.67
CA MET A 99 0.03 -1.51 -7.62
C MET A 99 -0.59 -2.92 -7.53
N SER A 100 -0.78 -3.61 -8.65
CA SER A 100 -1.45 -4.93 -8.68
C SER A 100 -0.60 -6.06 -8.10
N ILE A 101 0.71 -5.84 -7.90
CA ILE A 101 1.61 -6.80 -7.23
C ILE A 101 1.24 -7.02 -5.78
N ALA A 102 0.78 -5.99 -5.08
CA ALA A 102 0.29 -6.11 -3.72
C ALA A 102 -1.04 -6.92 -3.64
N TYR A 103 -1.61 -7.35 -4.76
CA TYR A 103 -2.71 -8.33 -4.79
C TYR A 103 -2.21 -9.77 -5.03
N LEU A 104 -0.90 -9.95 -5.20
CA LEU A 104 -0.21 -11.19 -5.54
C LEU A 104 0.95 -11.47 -4.58
N ASP A 105 0.99 -10.78 -3.44
CA ASP A 105 2.00 -10.99 -2.43
C ASP A 105 1.76 -12.32 -1.69
N PRO A 106 2.77 -12.85 -0.97
CA PRO A 106 2.61 -14.10 -0.23
C PRO A 106 1.44 -14.08 0.76
N GLY A 107 1.15 -12.94 1.40
CA GLY A 107 0.03 -12.80 2.33
C GLY A 107 -1.34 -13.05 1.67
N ASN A 108 -1.56 -12.45 0.50
CA ASN A 108 -2.78 -12.64 -0.28
C ASN A 108 -2.89 -14.06 -0.85
N ILE A 109 -1.79 -14.60 -1.42
CA ILE A 109 -1.74 -15.98 -1.90
C ILE A 109 -2.08 -16.97 -0.78
N GLU A 110 -1.63 -16.73 0.45
CA GLU A 110 -1.97 -17.58 1.60
C GLU A 110 -3.44 -17.47 2.03
N SER A 111 -4.01 -16.26 2.02
CA SER A 111 -5.44 -16.10 2.29
C SER A 111 -6.30 -16.80 1.22
N ASP A 112 -5.90 -16.70 -0.05
CA ASP A 112 -6.57 -17.33 -1.18
C ASP A 112 -6.49 -18.86 -1.12
N LEU A 113 -5.32 -19.44 -0.87
CA LEU A 113 -5.19 -20.90 -0.76
C LEU A 113 -6.00 -21.45 0.43
N GLN A 114 -6.04 -20.73 1.55
CA GLN A 114 -6.84 -21.11 2.72
C GLN A 114 -8.34 -21.04 2.42
N SER A 115 -8.78 -20.04 1.64
CA SER A 115 -10.17 -19.94 1.19
C SER A 115 -10.62 -21.12 0.34
N GLY A 116 -9.77 -21.58 -0.58
CA GLY A 116 -10.03 -22.78 -1.36
C GLY A 116 -10.10 -24.02 -0.48
N ALA A 117 -9.14 -24.19 0.42
CA ALA A 117 -9.06 -25.36 1.30
C ALA A 117 -10.24 -25.47 2.29
N ILE A 118 -10.72 -24.34 2.83
CA ILE A 118 -11.78 -24.32 3.85
C ILE A 118 -13.18 -24.26 3.25
N ALA A 119 -13.37 -23.51 2.16
CA ALA A 119 -14.69 -23.18 1.62
C ALA A 119 -14.90 -23.59 0.15
N SER A 120 -13.97 -24.37 -0.42
CA SER A 120 -14.03 -24.82 -1.82
C SER A 120 -14.18 -23.62 -2.78
N TYR A 121 -15.10 -23.71 -3.74
CA TYR A 121 -15.39 -22.66 -4.72
C TYR A 121 -16.36 -21.58 -4.21
N HIS A 122 -16.94 -21.73 -3.00
CA HIS A 122 -18.02 -20.87 -2.52
C HIS A 122 -17.60 -19.43 -2.19
N LEU A 123 -16.29 -19.17 -1.97
CA LEU A 123 -15.77 -17.84 -1.67
C LEU A 123 -15.21 -17.10 -2.88
N LEU A 124 -15.24 -17.70 -4.08
CA LEU A 124 -14.73 -17.05 -5.30
C LEU A 124 -15.50 -15.76 -5.64
N TRP A 125 -16.80 -15.70 -5.40
CA TRP A 125 -17.57 -14.45 -5.59
C TRP A 125 -17.12 -13.36 -4.61
N VAL A 126 -16.74 -13.73 -3.37
CA VAL A 126 -16.20 -12.77 -2.39
C VAL A 126 -14.88 -12.21 -2.89
N LEU A 127 -13.98 -13.07 -3.37
CA LEU A 127 -12.72 -12.65 -3.99
C LEU A 127 -12.97 -11.68 -5.17
N MET A 128 -13.87 -12.02 -6.10
CA MET A 128 -14.21 -11.16 -7.24
C MET A 128 -14.74 -9.80 -6.81
N TRP A 129 -15.70 -9.77 -5.88
CA TRP A 129 -16.27 -8.50 -5.40
C TRP A 129 -15.26 -7.72 -4.55
N ALA A 130 -14.41 -8.38 -3.77
CA ALA A 130 -13.33 -7.74 -3.04
C ALA A 130 -12.34 -7.08 -4.00
N THR A 131 -11.95 -7.75 -5.11
CA THR A 131 -11.08 -7.15 -6.12
C THR A 131 -11.77 -5.99 -6.84
N ALA A 132 -13.08 -6.08 -7.13
CA ALA A 132 -13.84 -5.00 -7.73
C ALA A 132 -13.93 -3.77 -6.80
N LEU A 133 -14.14 -3.99 -5.50
CA LEU A 133 -14.10 -2.93 -4.48
C LEU A 133 -12.68 -2.36 -4.33
N GLY A 134 -11.66 -3.22 -4.39
CA GLY A 134 -10.25 -2.84 -4.47
C GLY A 134 -9.98 -1.89 -5.63
N LEU A 135 -10.41 -2.24 -6.85
CA LEU A 135 -10.30 -1.38 -8.04
C LEU A 135 -10.99 -0.03 -7.84
N LEU A 136 -12.15 0.00 -7.18
CA LEU A 136 -12.84 1.25 -6.87
C LEU A 136 -12.02 2.13 -5.91
N MET A 137 -11.45 1.55 -4.86
CA MET A 137 -10.59 2.26 -3.92
C MET A 137 -9.30 2.75 -4.57
N GLN A 138 -8.68 1.90 -5.39
CA GLN A 138 -7.48 2.23 -6.14
C GLN A 138 -7.72 3.36 -7.15
N ARG A 139 -8.89 3.36 -7.81
CA ARG A 139 -9.31 4.48 -8.66
C ARG A 139 -9.40 5.78 -7.87
N LEU A 140 -9.93 5.77 -6.65
CA LEU A 140 -10.02 6.96 -5.81
C LEU A 140 -8.64 7.47 -5.39
N ALA A 141 -7.75 6.56 -4.97
CA ALA A 141 -6.37 6.88 -4.62
C ALA A 141 -5.58 7.47 -5.81
N ALA A 142 -5.69 6.85 -7.00
CA ALA A 142 -5.09 7.34 -8.23
C ALA A 142 -5.61 8.74 -8.60
N ARG A 143 -6.95 8.94 -8.57
CA ARG A 143 -7.56 10.24 -8.88
C ARG A 143 -7.07 11.35 -7.94
N LEU A 144 -6.89 11.04 -6.66
CA LEU A 144 -6.36 12.00 -5.69
C LEU A 144 -4.96 12.47 -6.12
N GLY A 145 -4.07 11.53 -6.47
CA GLY A 145 -2.71 11.83 -6.94
C GLY A 145 -2.66 12.63 -8.24
N VAL A 146 -3.51 12.27 -9.21
CA VAL A 146 -3.58 12.95 -10.51
C VAL A 146 -4.09 14.38 -10.37
N VAL A 147 -5.22 14.57 -9.66
CA VAL A 147 -5.89 15.88 -9.53
C VAL A 147 -5.07 16.84 -8.67
N THR A 148 -4.64 16.40 -7.49
CA THR A 148 -3.97 17.29 -6.53
C THR A 148 -2.49 17.48 -6.84
N GLY A 149 -1.86 16.52 -7.53
CA GLY A 149 -0.42 16.45 -7.67
C GLY A 149 0.32 16.09 -6.38
N LEU A 150 -0.42 15.73 -5.32
CA LEU A 150 0.08 15.28 -4.04
C LEU A 150 -0.37 13.84 -3.82
N HIS A 151 0.48 13.02 -3.21
CA HIS A 151 0.07 11.67 -2.82
C HIS A 151 -0.70 11.71 -1.49
N LEU A 152 -1.40 10.63 -1.16
CA LEU A 152 -2.32 10.59 -0.02
C LEU A 152 -1.67 11.01 1.30
N ALA A 153 -0.45 10.55 1.59
CA ALA A 153 0.28 10.92 2.80
C ALA A 153 0.63 12.42 2.89
N GLU A 154 0.99 13.08 1.77
CA GLU A 154 1.21 14.54 1.72
C GLU A 154 -0.07 15.31 2.03
N VAL A 155 -1.22 14.83 1.52
CA VAL A 155 -2.53 15.44 1.80
C VAL A 155 -2.91 15.23 3.26
N CYS A 156 -2.70 14.03 3.82
CA CYS A 156 -2.89 13.75 5.25
C CYS A 156 -2.08 14.72 6.11
N GLN A 157 -0.81 14.94 5.80
CA GLN A 157 0.06 15.83 6.56
C GLN A 157 -0.43 17.28 6.59
N ARG A 158 -0.94 17.76 5.46
CA ARG A 158 -1.39 19.15 5.30
C ARG A 158 -2.78 19.42 5.88
N ARG A 159 -3.61 18.38 6.01
CA ARG A 159 -5.02 18.52 6.40
C ARG A 159 -5.32 18.02 7.81
N PHE A 160 -4.63 16.99 8.29
CA PHE A 160 -4.84 16.51 9.66
C PHE A 160 -4.00 17.30 10.68
N PRO A 161 -4.54 17.56 11.88
CA PRO A 161 -3.76 18.12 12.98
C PRO A 161 -2.65 17.16 13.43
N PRO A 162 -1.65 17.65 14.18
CA PRO A 162 -0.43 16.89 14.45
C PRO A 162 -0.67 15.55 15.15
N VAL A 163 -1.62 15.47 16.10
CA VAL A 163 -1.88 14.24 16.87
C VAL A 163 -2.47 13.13 15.98
N PRO A 164 -3.64 13.29 15.31
CA PRO A 164 -4.14 12.30 14.36
C PRO A 164 -3.13 11.96 13.26
N ARG A 165 -2.37 12.95 12.77
CA ARG A 165 -1.35 12.74 11.74
C ARG A 165 -0.28 11.72 12.18
N TYR A 166 0.31 11.89 13.37
CA TYR A 166 1.34 10.98 13.85
C TYR A 166 0.78 9.60 14.17
N LEU A 167 -0.43 9.52 14.74
CA LEU A 167 -1.11 8.24 15.00
C LEU A 167 -1.36 7.48 13.70
N LEU A 168 -1.83 8.18 12.67
CA LEU A 168 -2.11 7.60 11.36
C LEU A 168 -0.82 7.14 10.66
N TRP A 169 0.27 7.91 10.80
CA TRP A 169 1.59 7.49 10.33
C TRP A 169 2.07 6.18 10.99
N ILE A 170 1.97 6.08 12.32
CA ILE A 170 2.37 4.85 13.06
C ILE A 170 1.55 3.65 12.58
N MET A 171 0.24 3.80 12.42
CA MET A 171 -0.64 2.73 11.96
C MET A 171 -0.29 2.24 10.55
N VAL A 172 0.00 3.17 9.64
CA VAL A 172 0.39 2.81 8.26
C VAL A 172 1.78 2.17 8.24
N GLU A 173 2.73 2.62 9.07
CA GLU A 173 4.04 1.95 9.15
C GLU A 173 3.97 0.55 9.75
N ILE A 174 3.10 0.34 10.75
CA ILE A 174 2.83 -1.01 11.25
C ILE A 174 2.30 -1.90 10.12
N ALA A 175 1.43 -1.39 9.26
CA ALA A 175 0.93 -2.13 8.09
C ALA A 175 2.04 -2.42 7.07
N ILE A 176 2.98 -1.50 6.85
CA ILE A 176 4.10 -1.73 5.92
C ILE A 176 5.06 -2.79 6.47
N VAL A 177 5.44 -2.68 7.75
CA VAL A 177 6.32 -3.66 8.41
C VAL A 177 5.65 -5.03 8.46
N GLY A 178 4.33 -5.10 8.71
CA GLY A 178 3.60 -6.35 8.67
C GLY A 178 3.66 -7.02 7.29
N SER A 179 3.53 -6.25 6.21
CA SER A 179 3.58 -6.77 4.83
C SER A 179 4.99 -7.29 4.51
N ASP A 180 5.99 -6.50 4.89
CA ASP A 180 7.42 -6.84 4.76
C ASP A 180 7.72 -8.18 5.47
N MET A 181 7.15 -8.42 6.65
CA MET A 181 7.28 -9.71 7.34
C MET A 181 6.70 -10.87 6.51
N GLN A 182 5.52 -10.74 5.90
CA GLN A 182 4.90 -11.78 5.07
C GLN A 182 5.76 -12.09 3.84
N GLU A 183 6.36 -11.06 3.24
CA GLU A 183 7.26 -11.18 2.09
C GLU A 183 8.54 -11.96 2.44
N VAL A 184 9.12 -11.66 3.60
CA VAL A 184 10.32 -12.34 4.12
C VAL A 184 10.00 -13.81 4.43
N ILE A 185 8.85 -14.09 5.05
CA ILE A 185 8.39 -15.47 5.33
C ILE A 185 8.23 -16.25 4.01
N GLY A 186 7.48 -15.70 3.05
CA GLY A 186 7.24 -16.35 1.75
C GLY A 186 8.52 -16.63 0.99
N THR A 187 9.44 -15.65 0.93
CA THR A 187 10.75 -15.79 0.26
C THR A 187 11.62 -16.85 0.96
N ALA A 188 11.65 -16.87 2.29
CA ALA A 188 12.41 -17.87 3.05
C ALA A 188 11.85 -19.29 2.82
N ILE A 189 10.53 -19.46 2.79
CA ILE A 189 9.88 -20.73 2.47
C ILE A 189 10.20 -21.16 1.03
N ALA A 190 10.20 -20.24 0.08
CA ALA A 190 10.56 -20.53 -1.30
C ALA A 190 11.99 -21.07 -1.42
N PHE A 191 12.98 -20.43 -0.77
CA PHE A 191 14.35 -20.94 -0.72
C PHE A 191 14.46 -22.31 -0.03
N TYR A 192 13.70 -22.52 1.04
CA TYR A 192 13.66 -23.79 1.76
C TYR A 192 13.14 -24.93 0.86
N LEU A 193 12.08 -24.69 0.09
CA LEU A 193 11.52 -25.64 -0.87
C LEU A 193 12.45 -25.89 -2.06
N LEU A 194 12.98 -24.82 -2.68
CA LEU A 194 13.88 -24.90 -3.85
C LEU A 194 15.18 -25.66 -3.55
N SER A 195 15.68 -25.55 -2.31
CA SER A 195 16.93 -26.18 -1.90
C SER A 195 16.77 -27.61 -1.39
N PHE A 196 15.60 -28.24 -1.50
CA PHE A 196 15.30 -29.56 -0.90
C PHE A 196 15.65 -29.61 0.61
N LYS A 197 15.17 -28.63 1.39
CA LYS A 197 15.46 -28.50 2.84
C LYS A 197 16.95 -28.30 3.20
N LYS A 198 17.84 -28.02 2.23
CA LYS A 198 19.27 -27.78 2.50
C LYS A 198 19.55 -26.39 3.08
N ILE A 199 18.82 -25.37 2.65
CA ILE A 199 18.90 -24.03 3.21
C ILE A 199 17.86 -23.94 4.32
N PRO A 200 18.25 -23.82 5.60
CA PRO A 200 17.29 -23.70 6.69
C PRO A 200 16.57 -22.33 6.64
N LEU A 201 15.38 -22.25 7.24
CA LEU A 201 14.53 -21.04 7.16
C LEU A 201 15.23 -19.78 7.66
N TYR A 202 15.97 -19.84 8.77
CA TYR A 202 16.71 -18.68 9.28
C TYR A 202 17.76 -18.18 8.27
N ALA A 203 18.39 -19.07 7.51
CA ALA A 203 19.33 -18.70 6.47
C ALA A 203 18.59 -18.08 5.27
N GLY A 204 17.42 -18.62 4.91
CA GLY A 204 16.52 -18.00 3.92
C GLY A 204 16.14 -16.56 4.30
N VAL A 205 15.77 -16.33 5.56
CA VAL A 205 15.48 -14.99 6.10
C VAL A 205 16.70 -14.07 6.07
N LEU A 206 17.91 -14.57 6.33
CA LEU A 206 19.12 -13.74 6.20
C LEU A 206 19.45 -13.41 4.74
N ILE A 207 19.17 -14.33 3.81
CA ILE A 207 19.36 -14.10 2.37
C ILE A 207 18.46 -12.96 1.88
N THR A 208 17.27 -12.76 2.45
CA THR A 208 16.39 -11.65 2.02
C THR A 208 16.97 -10.25 2.29
N ILE A 209 17.96 -10.14 3.19
CA ILE A 209 18.73 -8.90 3.36
C ILE A 209 19.48 -8.58 2.06
N ALA A 210 20.01 -9.59 1.37
CA ALA A 210 20.67 -9.41 0.08
C ALA A 210 19.72 -8.82 -0.98
N ASP A 211 18.45 -9.22 -0.95
CA ASP A 211 17.42 -8.76 -1.90
C ASP A 211 17.16 -7.26 -1.78
N THR A 212 17.35 -6.68 -0.59
CA THR A 212 17.28 -5.23 -0.39
C THR A 212 18.35 -4.48 -1.17
N PHE A 213 19.55 -5.06 -1.31
CA PHE A 213 20.62 -4.49 -2.13
C PHE A 213 20.32 -4.65 -3.61
N THR A 214 19.72 -5.78 -4.01
CA THR A 214 19.24 -6.00 -5.39
C THR A 214 18.24 -4.91 -5.78
N PHE A 215 17.27 -4.60 -4.90
CA PHE A 215 16.34 -3.49 -5.12
C PHE A 215 17.05 -2.14 -5.30
N LEU A 216 17.97 -1.78 -4.40
CA LEU A 216 18.73 -0.53 -4.48
C LEU A 216 19.54 -0.42 -5.78
N LEU A 217 20.03 -1.55 -6.30
CA LEU A 217 20.71 -1.58 -7.59
C LEU A 217 19.72 -1.36 -8.74
N LEU A 218 18.56 -2.02 -8.74
CA LEU A 218 17.52 -1.91 -9.76
C LEU A 218 16.90 -0.50 -9.83
N ASP A 219 16.71 0.16 -8.68
CA ASP A 219 16.24 1.54 -8.59
C ASP A 219 17.12 2.50 -9.42
N LYS A 220 18.44 2.27 -9.46
CA LYS A 220 19.37 3.11 -10.23
C LYS A 220 19.17 3.03 -11.75
N TYR A 221 18.50 2.00 -12.28
CA TYR A 221 18.37 1.77 -13.73
C TYR A 221 17.19 2.49 -14.39
N GLY A 222 16.39 3.23 -13.63
CA GLY A 222 15.29 4.07 -14.13
C GLY A 222 13.93 3.37 -14.17
N LEU A 223 12.85 4.17 -14.11
CA LEU A 223 11.49 3.72 -13.86
C LEU A 223 10.97 2.72 -14.92
N ARG A 224 11.22 2.96 -16.21
CA ARG A 224 10.66 2.12 -17.28
C ARG A 224 11.25 0.69 -17.28
N LYS A 225 12.51 0.54 -16.90
CA LYS A 225 13.16 -0.77 -16.79
C LYS A 225 12.67 -1.52 -15.54
N LEU A 226 12.43 -0.78 -14.46
CA LEU A 226 11.83 -1.31 -13.24
C LEU A 226 10.39 -1.79 -13.47
N GLU A 227 9.57 -1.02 -14.19
CA GLU A 227 8.23 -1.46 -14.65
C GLU A 227 8.29 -2.74 -15.49
N ALA A 228 9.26 -2.87 -16.39
CA ALA A 228 9.45 -4.07 -17.21
C ALA A 228 9.87 -5.29 -16.37
N PHE A 229 10.71 -5.10 -15.35
CA PHE A 229 11.11 -6.15 -14.41
C PHE A 229 9.90 -6.65 -13.60
N PHE A 230 9.03 -5.75 -13.15
CA PHE A 230 7.80 -6.13 -12.48
C PHE A 230 6.83 -6.90 -13.38
N ALA A 231 6.66 -6.46 -14.63
CA ALA A 231 5.87 -7.20 -15.60
C ALA A 231 6.42 -8.62 -15.83
N PHE A 232 7.75 -8.79 -15.81
CA PHE A 232 8.39 -10.11 -15.85
C PHE A 232 8.03 -10.97 -14.63
N LEU A 233 8.09 -10.43 -13.40
CA LEU A 233 7.71 -11.17 -12.18
C LEU A 233 6.22 -11.58 -12.19
N ILE A 234 5.33 -10.70 -12.63
CA ILE A 234 3.89 -11.01 -12.79
C ILE A 234 3.69 -12.13 -13.81
N MET A 235 4.43 -12.08 -14.92
CA MET A 235 4.38 -13.14 -15.93
C MET A 235 4.87 -14.48 -15.37
N VAL A 236 5.94 -14.49 -14.57
CA VAL A 236 6.40 -15.71 -13.88
C VAL A 236 5.28 -16.28 -13.01
N MET A 237 4.65 -15.46 -12.17
CA MET A 237 3.53 -15.89 -11.31
C MET A 237 2.35 -16.43 -12.13
N ALA A 238 1.97 -15.74 -13.20
CA ALA A 238 0.88 -16.18 -14.08
C ALA A 238 1.17 -17.53 -14.74
N VAL A 239 2.42 -17.77 -15.16
CA VAL A 239 2.83 -19.05 -15.76
C VAL A 239 2.92 -20.15 -14.71
N THR A 240 3.51 -19.89 -13.53
CA THR A 240 3.68 -20.91 -12.49
C THR A 240 2.33 -21.34 -11.91
N PHE A 241 1.50 -20.40 -11.48
CA PHE A 241 0.19 -20.73 -10.91
C PHE A 241 -0.80 -21.19 -11.97
N GLY A 242 -0.67 -20.69 -13.20
CA GLY A 242 -1.42 -21.21 -14.35
C GLY A 242 -1.07 -22.67 -14.65
N TYR A 243 0.21 -23.05 -14.60
CA TYR A 243 0.63 -24.44 -14.78
C TYR A 243 -0.01 -25.37 -13.73
N GLU A 244 -0.03 -24.96 -12.46
CA GLU A 244 -0.70 -25.72 -11.39
C GLU A 244 -2.20 -25.88 -11.66
N TYR A 245 -2.87 -24.82 -12.09
CA TYR A 245 -4.29 -24.85 -12.44
C TYR A 245 -4.61 -25.82 -13.58
N PHE A 246 -3.85 -25.76 -14.67
CA PHE A 246 -4.05 -26.65 -15.81
C PHE A 246 -3.65 -28.10 -15.50
N SER A 247 -2.68 -28.32 -14.60
CA SER A 247 -2.29 -29.66 -14.15
C SER A 247 -3.33 -30.26 -13.20
N ALA A 248 -3.92 -29.44 -12.33
CA ALA A 248 -4.94 -29.88 -11.40
C ALA A 248 -6.30 -30.14 -12.06
N ILE A 249 -6.61 -29.51 -13.20
CA ILE A 249 -7.87 -29.66 -13.96
C ILE A 249 -9.10 -29.51 -13.04
N PRO A 250 -9.30 -28.35 -12.40
CA PRO A 250 -10.51 -28.11 -11.59
C PRO A 250 -11.77 -28.07 -12.47
N PRO A 251 -12.93 -28.50 -11.93
CA PRO A 251 -14.20 -28.46 -12.63
C PRO A 251 -14.57 -27.01 -12.98
N GLN A 252 -14.46 -26.67 -14.27
CA GLN A 252 -14.64 -25.31 -14.78
C GLN A 252 -16.04 -24.75 -14.48
N LYS A 253 -17.05 -25.64 -14.48
CA LYS A 253 -18.42 -25.27 -14.16
C LYS A 253 -18.52 -24.72 -12.74
N ASP A 254 -17.95 -25.42 -11.76
CA ASP A 254 -18.05 -25.06 -10.35
C ASP A 254 -17.24 -23.79 -10.04
N VAL A 255 -16.13 -23.57 -10.74
CA VAL A 255 -15.34 -22.33 -10.66
C VAL A 255 -16.15 -21.14 -11.15
N ILE A 256 -16.79 -21.24 -12.32
CA ILE A 256 -17.61 -20.16 -12.89
C ILE A 256 -18.86 -19.92 -12.04
N GLU A 257 -19.50 -20.99 -11.57
CA GLU A 257 -20.66 -20.91 -10.70
C GLU A 257 -20.28 -20.19 -9.39
N GLY A 258 -19.20 -20.62 -8.73
CA GLY A 258 -18.70 -20.02 -7.50
C GLY A 258 -18.22 -18.57 -7.66
N LEU A 259 -17.81 -18.16 -8.86
CA LEU A 259 -17.42 -16.78 -9.16
C LEU A 259 -18.64 -15.85 -9.29
N LEU A 260 -19.71 -16.31 -9.93
CA LEU A 260 -20.85 -15.45 -10.30
C LEU A 260 -22.02 -15.51 -9.32
N VAL A 261 -22.25 -16.66 -8.69
CA VAL A 261 -23.44 -16.90 -7.88
C VAL A 261 -23.07 -16.76 -6.40
N PRO A 262 -23.60 -15.75 -5.69
CA PRO A 262 -23.44 -15.65 -4.25
C PRO A 262 -24.39 -16.66 -3.58
N TRP A 263 -23.93 -17.89 -3.36
CA TRP A 263 -24.64 -18.83 -2.50
C TRP A 263 -23.75 -19.30 -1.35
N CYS A 264 -24.32 -19.27 -0.16
CA CYS A 264 -23.67 -19.67 1.08
C CYS A 264 -24.74 -20.33 1.96
N SER A 265 -25.38 -21.37 1.41
CA SER A 265 -26.54 -22.02 2.03
C SER A 265 -26.19 -22.81 3.29
N HIS A 266 -24.91 -23.18 3.47
CA HIS A 266 -24.40 -23.99 4.59
C HIS A 266 -22.98 -23.58 5.04
N CYS A 267 -22.61 -22.29 4.96
CA CYS A 267 -21.26 -21.89 5.37
C CYS A 267 -21.08 -21.99 6.89
N ASP A 268 -20.02 -22.69 7.28
CA ASP A 268 -19.52 -22.74 8.66
C ASP A 268 -18.96 -21.36 9.08
N THR A 269 -18.90 -21.09 10.38
CA THR A 269 -18.33 -19.82 10.92
C THR A 269 -16.91 -19.58 10.42
N ARG A 270 -16.13 -20.66 10.22
CA ARG A 270 -14.79 -20.61 9.63
C ARG A 270 -14.77 -20.09 8.19
N ALA A 271 -15.77 -20.45 7.38
CA ALA A 271 -15.87 -19.95 6.00
C ALA A 271 -16.23 -18.46 5.98
N LEU A 272 -17.04 -17.98 6.94
CA LEU A 272 -17.34 -16.55 7.08
C LEU A 272 -16.09 -15.76 7.53
N LEU A 273 -15.33 -16.27 8.49
CA LEU A 273 -14.05 -15.68 8.91
C LEU A 273 -13.07 -15.60 7.74
N GLN A 274 -13.00 -16.65 6.92
CA GLN A 274 -12.16 -16.63 5.72
C GLN A 274 -12.65 -15.62 4.68
N ALA A 275 -13.97 -15.48 4.48
CA ALA A 275 -14.53 -14.46 3.59
C ALA A 275 -14.12 -13.05 4.02
N VAL A 276 -14.14 -12.78 5.33
CA VAL A 276 -13.66 -11.54 5.92
C VAL A 276 -12.16 -11.36 5.70
N GLY A 277 -11.38 -12.42 5.91
CA GLY A 277 -9.94 -12.47 5.63
C GLY A 277 -9.59 -12.10 4.19
N ILE A 278 -10.31 -12.63 3.20
CA ILE A 278 -10.13 -12.32 1.78
C ILE A 278 -10.32 -10.82 1.53
N VAL A 279 -11.38 -10.20 2.09
CA VAL A 279 -11.61 -8.76 1.91
C VAL A 279 -10.47 -7.92 2.49
N GLY A 280 -9.96 -8.30 3.67
CA GLY A 280 -8.83 -7.63 4.32
C GLY A 280 -7.52 -7.81 3.56
N ALA A 281 -7.24 -9.02 3.07
CA ALA A 281 -6.04 -9.34 2.30
C ALA A 281 -6.03 -8.65 0.93
N VAL A 282 -7.18 -8.55 0.27
CA VAL A 282 -7.30 -7.92 -1.06
C VAL A 282 -7.20 -6.40 -0.97
N ILE A 283 -7.74 -5.76 0.08
CA ILE A 283 -7.71 -4.30 0.21
C ILE A 283 -6.57 -3.89 1.16
N MET A 284 -5.34 -3.92 0.64
CA MET A 284 -4.15 -3.53 1.42
C MET A 284 -4.09 -2.02 1.69
N PRO A 285 -3.94 -1.58 2.95
CA PRO A 285 -3.95 -0.16 3.31
C PRO A 285 -2.77 0.63 2.69
N HIS A 286 -1.56 0.08 2.77
CA HIS A 286 -0.35 0.74 2.28
C HIS A 286 -0.38 0.93 0.76
N ASN A 287 -1.06 0.04 0.03
CA ASN A 287 -1.14 0.09 -1.42
C ASN A 287 -1.97 1.30 -1.93
N LEU A 288 -2.92 1.81 -1.13
CA LEU A 288 -3.63 3.06 -1.46
C LEU A 288 -2.69 4.27 -1.43
N TYR A 289 -1.76 4.30 -0.48
CA TYR A 289 -0.72 5.34 -0.42
C TYR A 289 0.24 5.21 -1.60
N LEU A 290 0.69 3.98 -1.89
CA LEU A 290 1.59 3.68 -3.00
C LEU A 290 1.01 4.13 -4.34
N HIS A 291 -0.19 3.68 -4.68
CA HIS A 291 -0.78 3.98 -5.99
C HIS A 291 -1.02 5.49 -6.19
N SER A 292 -1.45 6.20 -5.14
CA SER A 292 -1.59 7.66 -5.17
C SER A 292 -0.27 8.40 -5.46
N ALA A 293 0.87 7.78 -5.12
CA ALA A 293 2.20 8.31 -5.41
C ALA A 293 2.72 7.89 -6.79
N LEU A 294 2.50 6.63 -7.20
CA LEU A 294 3.00 6.11 -8.47
C LEU A 294 2.41 6.83 -9.69
N VAL A 295 1.17 7.31 -9.61
CA VAL A 295 0.56 8.10 -10.70
C VAL A 295 1.26 9.45 -10.94
N LYS A 296 2.03 9.96 -9.95
CA LYS A 296 2.86 11.18 -10.12
C LYS A 296 4.06 10.98 -11.04
N SER A 297 4.39 9.73 -11.38
CA SER A 297 5.46 9.38 -12.31
C SER A 297 5.23 9.88 -13.73
N ARG A 298 3.98 10.16 -14.08
CA ARG A 298 3.56 10.64 -15.40
C ARG A 298 3.31 12.15 -15.36
N GLU A 299 3.80 12.86 -16.36
CA GLU A 299 3.63 14.32 -16.46
C GLU A 299 2.24 14.72 -16.93
N VAL A 300 1.35 15.00 -15.98
CA VAL A 300 0.02 15.52 -16.28
C VAL A 300 -0.01 17.03 -16.08
N ASP A 301 -0.35 17.76 -17.13
CA ASP A 301 -0.67 19.19 -17.05
C ASP A 301 -2.01 19.38 -16.33
N ARG A 302 -1.92 19.95 -15.12
CA ARG A 302 -3.05 20.16 -14.21
C ARG A 302 -3.78 21.49 -14.46
N THR A 303 -3.24 22.36 -15.31
CA THR A 303 -3.91 23.61 -15.69
C THR A 303 -5.11 23.32 -16.59
N ASN A 304 -5.02 22.28 -17.42
CA ASN A 304 -6.05 21.87 -18.33
C ASN A 304 -6.91 20.72 -17.77
N LYS A 305 -8.18 21.02 -17.45
CA LYS A 305 -9.15 20.05 -16.91
C LYS A 305 -9.35 18.84 -17.84
N ASN A 306 -9.24 19.02 -19.15
CA ASN A 306 -9.43 17.92 -20.11
C ASN A 306 -8.26 16.92 -20.05
N LYS A 307 -7.02 17.39 -19.93
CA LYS A 307 -5.83 16.52 -19.76
C LYS A 307 -5.89 15.74 -18.45
N VAL A 308 -6.37 16.34 -17.36
CA VAL A 308 -6.60 15.64 -16.08
C VAL A 308 -7.69 14.56 -16.20
N LYS A 309 -8.78 14.86 -16.93
CA LYS A 309 -9.85 13.88 -17.18
C LYS A 309 -9.36 12.71 -18.04
N GLU A 310 -8.56 12.98 -19.06
CA GLU A 310 -7.93 11.97 -19.92
C GLU A 310 -6.97 11.09 -19.12
N ALA A 311 -6.09 11.66 -18.31
CA ALA A 311 -5.19 10.91 -17.43
C ALA A 311 -5.95 9.99 -16.47
N ASN A 312 -7.02 10.50 -15.83
CA ASN A 312 -7.87 9.69 -14.95
C ASN A 312 -8.52 8.51 -15.68
N MET A 313 -8.86 8.66 -16.97
CA MET A 313 -9.41 7.58 -17.79
C MET A 313 -8.35 6.51 -18.07
N TYR A 314 -7.13 6.89 -18.49
CA TYR A 314 -6.06 5.94 -18.79
C TYR A 314 -5.60 5.18 -17.55
N PHE A 315 -5.40 5.85 -16.41
CA PHE A 315 -5.05 5.19 -15.16
C PHE A 315 -6.14 4.21 -14.71
N PHE A 316 -7.42 4.55 -14.89
CA PHE A 316 -8.50 3.62 -14.56
C PHE A 316 -8.49 2.36 -15.44
N ILE A 317 -8.30 2.52 -16.76
CA ILE A 317 -8.22 1.38 -17.70
C ILE A 317 -7.02 0.50 -17.36
N GLU A 318 -5.86 1.11 -17.13
CA GLU A 318 -4.63 0.41 -16.79
C GLU A 318 -4.76 -0.38 -15.47
N SER A 319 -5.21 0.26 -14.38
CA SER A 319 -5.43 -0.43 -13.11
C SER A 319 -6.49 -1.53 -13.23
N GLY A 320 -7.51 -1.34 -14.07
CA GLY A 320 -8.53 -2.36 -14.35
C GLY A 320 -7.93 -3.60 -15.01
N ILE A 321 -7.08 -3.41 -16.03
CA ILE A 321 -6.38 -4.52 -16.71
C ILE A 321 -5.43 -5.22 -15.72
N ALA A 322 -4.65 -4.46 -14.96
CA ALA A 322 -3.68 -5.01 -14.02
C ALA A 322 -4.35 -5.85 -12.92
N LEU A 323 -5.42 -5.34 -12.29
CA LEU A 323 -6.17 -6.08 -11.27
C LEU A 323 -6.96 -7.26 -11.86
N PHE A 324 -7.38 -7.19 -13.12
CA PHE A 324 -7.99 -8.34 -13.79
C PHE A 324 -7.00 -9.48 -13.98
N VAL A 325 -5.75 -9.17 -14.34
CA VAL A 325 -4.67 -10.18 -14.40
C VAL A 325 -4.42 -10.76 -13.00
N SER A 326 -4.35 -9.93 -11.95
CA SER A 326 -4.20 -10.43 -10.59
C SER A 326 -5.37 -11.33 -10.16
N LEU A 327 -6.61 -10.95 -10.49
CA LEU A 327 -7.79 -11.76 -10.20
C LEU A 327 -7.71 -13.15 -10.84
N ILE A 328 -7.24 -13.25 -12.09
CA ILE A 328 -7.07 -14.55 -12.77
C ILE A 328 -6.08 -15.43 -12.00
N ILE A 329 -4.96 -14.86 -11.55
CA ILE A 329 -3.95 -15.58 -10.78
C ILE A 329 -4.53 -16.06 -9.45
N ASN A 330 -5.27 -15.21 -8.75
CA ASN A 330 -5.90 -15.56 -7.48
C ASN A 330 -6.93 -16.69 -7.68
N ILE A 331 -7.75 -16.62 -8.74
CA ILE A 331 -8.68 -17.71 -9.12
C ILE A 331 -7.92 -19.02 -9.36
N PHE A 332 -6.74 -18.98 -10.00
CA PHE A 332 -5.93 -20.18 -10.20
C PHE A 332 -5.51 -20.81 -8.87
N VAL A 333 -4.98 -20.02 -7.95
CA VAL A 333 -4.55 -20.49 -6.62
C VAL A 333 -5.73 -21.09 -5.84
N VAL A 334 -6.81 -20.33 -5.66
CA VAL A 334 -8.01 -20.79 -4.92
C VAL A 334 -8.53 -22.09 -5.51
N SER A 335 -8.63 -22.19 -6.84
CA SER A 335 -9.25 -23.35 -7.49
C SER A 335 -8.44 -24.64 -7.35
N VAL A 336 -7.11 -24.54 -7.38
CA VAL A 336 -6.19 -25.69 -7.22
C VAL A 336 -6.35 -26.30 -5.83
N PHE A 337 -6.33 -25.48 -4.79
CA PHE A 337 -6.45 -25.95 -3.41
C PHE A 337 -7.88 -26.30 -3.01
N ALA A 338 -8.88 -25.64 -3.61
CA ALA A 338 -10.29 -26.03 -3.48
C ALA A 338 -10.54 -27.46 -3.99
N LYS A 339 -9.91 -27.86 -5.09
CA LYS A 339 -10.01 -29.25 -5.57
C LYS A 339 -9.21 -30.21 -4.69
N GLY A 340 -7.97 -29.83 -4.38
CA GLY A 340 -6.99 -30.73 -3.78
C GLY A 340 -7.19 -31.01 -2.30
N LEU A 341 -7.57 -29.99 -1.52
CA LEU A 341 -7.51 -30.01 -0.06
C LEU A 341 -8.88 -29.87 0.63
N PHE A 342 -9.92 -29.44 -0.09
CA PHE A 342 -11.23 -29.28 0.52
C PHE A 342 -11.79 -30.59 1.09
N GLY A 343 -12.15 -30.56 2.38
CA GLY A 343 -12.68 -31.72 3.11
C GLY A 343 -11.69 -32.86 3.34
N LYS A 344 -10.38 -32.64 3.12
CA LYS A 344 -9.33 -33.63 3.38
C LYS A 344 -8.75 -33.49 4.79
N THR A 345 -8.33 -34.60 5.38
CA THR A 345 -7.66 -34.65 6.69
C THR A 345 -6.15 -34.79 6.53
N ASN A 346 -5.40 -34.48 7.59
CA ASN A 346 -3.94 -34.64 7.58
C ASN A 346 -3.52 -36.09 7.28
N ALA A 347 -4.20 -37.06 7.88
CA ALA A 347 -3.99 -38.49 7.59
C ALA A 347 -4.15 -38.85 6.11
N TYR A 348 -5.08 -38.22 5.39
CA TYR A 348 -5.26 -38.45 3.95
C TYR A 348 -4.03 -38.01 3.16
N VAL A 349 -3.56 -36.78 3.40
CA VAL A 349 -2.40 -36.21 2.70
C VAL A 349 -1.11 -36.95 3.08
N TYR A 350 -0.97 -37.34 4.35
CA TYR A 350 0.14 -38.16 4.82
C TYR A 350 0.25 -39.48 4.04
N ASN A 351 -0.87 -40.21 3.91
CA ASN A 351 -0.91 -41.48 3.18
C ASN A 351 -0.66 -41.30 1.67
N LEU A 352 -1.14 -40.19 1.09
CA LEU A 352 -0.85 -39.83 -0.29
C LEU A 352 0.66 -39.63 -0.51
N CYS A 353 1.31 -38.87 0.36
CA CYS A 353 2.76 -38.64 0.31
C CYS A 353 3.55 -39.95 0.42
N LEU A 354 3.14 -40.86 1.32
CA LEU A 354 3.76 -42.18 1.47
C LEU A 354 3.59 -43.05 0.21
N ALA A 355 2.40 -43.06 -0.38
CA ALA A 355 2.12 -43.85 -1.59
C ALA A 355 3.00 -43.43 -2.78
N LYS A 356 3.42 -42.17 -2.82
CA LYS A 356 4.29 -41.60 -3.85
C LYS A 356 5.77 -41.56 -3.44
N ASN A 357 6.11 -42.15 -2.28
CA ASN A 357 7.46 -42.21 -1.72
C ASN A 357 8.14 -40.83 -1.61
N SER A 358 7.36 -39.81 -1.21
CA SER A 358 7.89 -38.46 -1.04
C SER A 358 8.66 -38.32 0.28
N THR A 359 9.75 -37.55 0.27
CA THR A 359 10.55 -37.26 1.47
C THR A 359 9.90 -36.26 2.43
N TYR A 360 8.66 -35.86 2.16
CA TYR A 360 7.96 -34.78 2.86
C TYR A 360 6.73 -35.26 3.64
N SER A 361 6.55 -36.57 3.80
CA SER A 361 5.46 -37.14 4.60
C SER A 361 5.51 -36.66 6.05
N ASP A 362 6.68 -36.31 6.58
CA ASP A 362 6.90 -35.79 7.93
C ASP A 362 6.20 -34.45 8.22
N VAL A 363 5.81 -33.71 7.18
CA VAL A 363 5.20 -32.38 7.30
C VAL A 363 3.75 -32.44 7.78
N PHE A 364 3.04 -33.51 7.45
CA PHE A 364 1.64 -33.70 7.83
C PHE A 364 1.57 -34.65 9.02
N PRO A 365 1.06 -34.22 10.19
CA PRO A 365 0.87 -35.12 11.32
C PRO A 365 -0.14 -36.22 10.95
N ASN A 366 0.07 -37.44 11.43
CA ASN A 366 -0.86 -38.54 11.19
C ASN A 366 -2.04 -38.48 12.18
N ASP A 367 -2.87 -37.45 12.03
CA ASP A 367 -4.08 -37.25 12.81
C ASP A 367 -5.31 -37.01 11.91
N ASN A 368 -6.50 -37.20 12.51
CA ASN A 368 -7.78 -36.99 11.84
C ASN A 368 -8.30 -35.55 11.97
N SER A 369 -7.43 -34.61 12.37
CA SER A 369 -7.82 -33.20 12.45
C SER A 369 -7.95 -32.59 11.06
N THR A 370 -8.67 -31.47 10.97
CA THR A 370 -8.79 -30.70 9.74
C THR A 370 -7.45 -30.08 9.40
N LEU A 371 -7.05 -30.19 8.13
CA LEU A 371 -5.78 -29.68 7.65
C LEU A 371 -5.75 -28.14 7.69
N GLU A 372 -4.85 -27.58 8.49
CA GLU A 372 -4.45 -26.18 8.40
C GLU A 372 -3.46 -26.03 7.23
N VAL A 373 -3.78 -25.17 6.26
CA VAL A 373 -2.97 -25.00 5.05
C VAL A 373 -2.23 -23.66 5.10
N ASP A 374 -0.95 -23.71 4.75
CA ASP A 374 -0.06 -22.57 4.60
C ASP A 374 0.74 -22.72 3.30
N ILE A 375 1.52 -21.71 2.91
CA ILE A 375 2.32 -21.72 1.67
C ILE A 375 3.28 -22.93 1.60
N TYR A 376 3.82 -23.36 2.74
CA TYR A 376 4.77 -24.47 2.81
C TYR A 376 4.08 -25.82 2.56
N ARG A 377 3.04 -26.13 3.32
CA ARG A 377 2.20 -27.33 3.22
C ARG A 377 1.52 -27.41 1.86
N ALA A 378 1.09 -26.28 1.31
CA ALA A 378 0.56 -26.17 -0.05
C ALA A 378 1.57 -26.68 -1.09
N GLY A 379 2.81 -26.19 -1.06
CA GLY A 379 3.87 -26.63 -1.98
C GLY A 379 4.22 -28.11 -1.81
N VAL A 380 4.27 -28.60 -0.57
CA VAL A 380 4.51 -30.01 -0.27
C VAL A 380 3.36 -30.90 -0.79
N PHE A 381 2.11 -30.47 -0.61
CA PHE A 381 0.94 -31.17 -1.12
C PHE A 381 0.99 -31.33 -2.64
N LEU A 382 1.27 -30.25 -3.37
CA LEU A 382 1.45 -30.31 -4.84
C LEU A 382 2.57 -31.28 -5.22
N GLY A 383 3.66 -31.30 -4.45
CA GLY A 383 4.74 -32.27 -4.56
C GLY A 383 4.30 -33.72 -4.39
N CYS A 384 3.44 -34.00 -3.41
CA CYS A 384 2.94 -35.34 -3.14
C CYS A 384 1.91 -35.82 -4.18
N GLU A 385 0.99 -34.95 -4.62
CA GLU A 385 -0.07 -35.32 -5.57
C GLU A 385 0.47 -35.45 -7.00
N TYR A 386 1.19 -34.44 -7.47
CA TYR A 386 1.57 -34.26 -8.88
C TYR A 386 3.08 -34.49 -9.13
N GLY A 387 3.88 -34.66 -8.08
CA GLY A 387 5.31 -34.92 -8.16
C GLY A 387 6.18 -33.69 -7.90
N ASN A 388 7.50 -33.86 -7.91
CA ASN A 388 8.45 -32.82 -7.47
C ASN A 388 8.47 -31.56 -8.37
N ILE A 389 8.10 -31.67 -9.65
CA ILE A 389 8.13 -30.54 -10.60
C ILE A 389 7.17 -29.42 -10.16
N PRO A 390 5.86 -29.71 -9.92
CA PRO A 390 4.91 -28.79 -9.31
C PRO A 390 5.39 -28.10 -8.03
N LEU A 391 6.06 -28.83 -7.14
CA LEU A 391 6.63 -28.24 -5.92
C LEU A 391 7.64 -27.12 -6.24
N TYR A 392 8.52 -27.30 -7.24
CA TYR A 392 9.45 -26.26 -7.65
C TYR A 392 8.78 -25.10 -8.36
N ILE A 393 7.79 -25.39 -9.21
CA ILE A 393 7.03 -24.36 -9.91
C ILE A 393 6.30 -23.47 -8.91
N TRP A 394 5.66 -24.06 -7.90
CA TRP A 394 5.08 -23.35 -6.76
C TRP A 394 6.12 -22.47 -6.05
N ALA A 395 7.27 -23.04 -5.69
CA ALA A 395 8.31 -22.30 -4.98
C ALA A 395 8.89 -21.13 -5.81
N ILE A 396 9.03 -21.27 -7.13
CA ILE A 396 9.44 -20.18 -8.02
C ILE A 396 8.38 -19.07 -8.08
N GLY A 397 7.09 -19.44 -8.13
CA GLY A 397 5.98 -18.48 -8.10
C GLY A 397 5.96 -17.68 -6.80
N ILE A 398 6.10 -18.35 -5.66
CA ILE A 398 6.18 -17.71 -4.34
C ILE A 398 7.42 -16.83 -4.20
N LEU A 399 8.56 -17.25 -4.76
CA LEU A 399 9.77 -16.42 -4.80
C LEU A 399 9.52 -15.13 -5.59
N ALA A 400 8.90 -15.23 -6.77
CA ALA A 400 8.56 -14.06 -7.58
C ALA A 400 7.57 -13.12 -6.85
N ALA A 401 6.57 -13.67 -6.16
CA ALA A 401 5.65 -12.93 -5.30
C ALA A 401 6.38 -12.18 -4.18
N GLY A 402 7.24 -12.87 -3.42
CA GLY A 402 8.00 -12.27 -2.32
C GLY A 402 8.96 -11.17 -2.76
N GLN A 403 9.67 -11.38 -3.88
CA GLN A 403 10.59 -10.37 -4.44
C GLN A 403 9.86 -9.13 -4.94
N SER A 404 8.75 -9.33 -5.66
CA SER A 404 7.97 -8.22 -6.22
C SER A 404 7.35 -7.37 -5.11
N SER A 405 6.75 -8.00 -4.11
CA SER A 405 6.12 -7.31 -2.99
C SER A 405 7.14 -6.57 -2.11
N THR A 406 8.36 -7.15 -1.95
CA THR A 406 9.49 -6.49 -1.26
C THR A 406 9.78 -5.09 -1.76
N MET A 407 9.79 -4.94 -3.07
CA MET A 407 10.03 -3.64 -3.68
C MET A 407 8.86 -2.69 -3.40
N THR A 408 7.60 -3.14 -3.52
CA THR A 408 6.41 -2.31 -3.26
C THR A 408 6.29 -1.84 -1.81
N GLY A 409 6.67 -2.67 -0.83
CA GLY A 409 6.72 -2.29 0.58
C GLY A 409 7.71 -1.16 0.83
N THR A 410 8.91 -1.24 0.23
CA THR A 410 9.93 -0.18 0.37
C THR A 410 9.50 1.15 -0.26
N TYR A 411 8.82 1.12 -1.41
CA TYR A 411 8.21 2.32 -2.00
C TYR A 411 7.15 2.93 -1.10
N SER A 412 6.26 2.10 -0.57
CA SER A 412 5.16 2.53 0.29
C SER A 412 5.70 3.21 1.54
N GLY A 413 6.66 2.58 2.24
CA GLY A 413 7.33 3.18 3.40
C GLY A 413 8.07 4.47 3.07
N GLN A 414 8.64 4.59 1.86
CA GLN A 414 9.25 5.84 1.45
C GLN A 414 8.23 6.98 1.38
N PHE A 415 7.16 6.79 0.62
CA PHE A 415 6.12 7.82 0.42
C PHE A 415 5.37 8.13 1.71
N VAL A 416 5.15 7.14 2.57
CA VAL A 416 4.48 7.33 3.86
C VAL A 416 5.37 8.13 4.82
N MET A 417 6.64 7.76 5.03
CA MET A 417 7.53 8.53 5.90
C MET A 417 7.74 9.97 5.41
N GLU A 418 8.02 10.17 4.12
CA GLU A 418 8.24 11.50 3.56
C GLU A 418 6.94 12.34 3.59
N GLY A 419 5.81 11.73 3.24
CA GLY A 419 4.52 12.42 3.22
C GLY A 419 4.07 12.85 4.61
N PHE A 420 4.07 11.96 5.59
CA PHE A 420 3.57 12.27 6.93
C PHE A 420 4.55 13.11 7.74
N LEU A 421 5.84 12.76 7.74
CA LEU A 421 6.85 13.38 8.63
C LEU A 421 7.66 14.49 7.97
N ASN A 422 7.60 14.65 6.64
CA ASN A 422 8.54 15.48 5.86
C ASN A 422 10.02 15.13 6.13
N LEU A 423 10.28 13.87 6.55
CA LEU A 423 11.61 13.42 6.92
C LEU A 423 12.34 12.97 5.65
N LYS A 424 13.34 13.75 5.22
CA LYS A 424 14.16 13.41 4.05
C LYS A 424 15.34 12.57 4.48
N TRP A 425 15.20 11.25 4.37
CA TRP A 425 16.21 10.28 4.77
C TRP A 425 16.78 9.54 3.55
N ALA A 426 18.07 9.25 3.56
CA ALA A 426 18.71 8.52 2.45
C ALA A 426 18.03 7.17 2.23
N ARG A 427 17.70 6.86 0.96
CA ARG A 427 16.91 5.68 0.55
C ARG A 427 17.43 4.38 1.17
N TRP A 428 18.73 4.11 1.04
CA TRP A 428 19.34 2.89 1.55
C TRP A 428 19.26 2.75 3.07
N LYS A 429 19.37 3.85 3.83
CA LYS A 429 19.29 3.81 5.30
C LYS A 429 17.90 3.43 5.76
N ARG A 430 16.89 3.94 5.06
CA ARG A 430 15.47 3.69 5.36
C ARG A 430 15.09 2.26 5.06
N VAL A 431 15.39 1.79 3.85
CA VAL A 431 15.12 0.40 3.43
C VAL A 431 15.80 -0.58 4.37
N LEU A 432 17.07 -0.32 4.72
CA LEU A 432 17.79 -1.15 5.69
C LEU A 432 17.09 -1.13 7.06
N LEU A 433 16.67 0.03 7.56
CA LEU A 433 15.99 0.13 8.85
C LEU A 433 14.67 -0.66 8.85
N THR A 434 13.76 -0.41 7.90
CA THR A 434 12.45 -1.06 7.86
C THR A 434 12.61 -2.58 7.72
N ARG A 435 13.58 -3.02 6.91
CA ARG A 435 13.90 -4.44 6.73
C ARG A 435 14.51 -5.05 7.99
N CYS A 436 15.40 -4.35 8.69
CA CYS A 436 15.92 -4.85 9.97
C CYS A 436 14.79 -5.03 11.01
N ILE A 437 13.82 -4.12 11.05
CA ILE A 437 12.68 -4.19 11.96
C ILE A 437 11.74 -5.34 11.58
N ALA A 438 11.49 -5.59 10.30
CA ALA A 438 10.67 -6.71 9.83
C ALA A 438 11.38 -8.08 9.99
N ILE A 439 12.68 -8.13 9.75
CA ILE A 439 13.47 -9.37 9.81
C ILE A 439 13.71 -9.81 11.25
N ALA A 440 13.92 -8.89 12.20
CA ALA A 440 14.20 -9.23 13.59
C ALA A 440 13.19 -10.21 14.24
N PRO A 441 11.86 -9.95 14.23
CA PRO A 441 10.88 -10.88 14.80
C PRO A 441 10.82 -12.21 14.04
N THR A 442 10.95 -12.15 12.71
CA THR A 442 10.93 -13.34 11.85
C THR A 442 12.13 -14.25 12.11
N LEU A 443 13.33 -13.65 12.19
CA LEU A 443 14.57 -14.35 12.51
C LEU A 443 14.51 -14.96 13.91
N PHE A 444 14.02 -14.21 14.91
CA PHE A 444 13.84 -14.73 16.26
C PHE A 444 12.96 -15.98 16.28
N ILE A 445 11.81 -15.96 15.60
CA ILE A 445 10.93 -17.13 15.52
C ILE A 445 11.61 -18.28 14.77
N THR A 446 12.31 -18.02 13.66
CA THR A 446 12.97 -19.11 12.90
C THR A 446 14.12 -19.80 13.65
N VAL A 447 14.75 -19.12 14.61
CA VAL A 447 15.87 -19.66 15.39
C VAL A 447 15.39 -20.40 16.63
N TYR A 448 14.33 -19.89 17.28
CA TYR A 448 13.86 -20.40 18.57
C TYR A 448 12.54 -21.19 18.48
N SER A 449 11.94 -21.35 17.29
CA SER A 449 10.65 -22.00 17.10
C SER A 449 10.58 -22.79 15.79
N ASP A 450 9.61 -23.71 15.73
CA ASP A 450 9.36 -24.56 14.56
C ASP A 450 8.60 -23.84 13.44
N ILE A 451 8.64 -24.43 12.25
CA ILE A 451 7.98 -23.95 11.01
C ILE A 451 6.49 -23.64 11.21
N GLN A 452 5.80 -24.41 12.05
CA GLN A 452 4.37 -24.22 12.33
C GLN A 452 4.07 -22.85 12.97
N ASN A 453 5.00 -22.28 13.73
CA ASN A 453 4.83 -20.96 14.34
C ASN A 453 5.03 -19.82 13.32
N LEU A 454 5.74 -20.06 12.22
CA LEU A 454 5.89 -19.10 11.13
C LEU A 454 4.60 -18.97 10.32
N SER A 455 3.94 -20.09 10.03
CA SER A 455 2.65 -20.09 9.33
C SER A 455 1.57 -19.38 10.15
N LYS A 456 1.47 -19.70 11.44
CA LYS A 456 0.55 -18.98 12.36
C LYS A 456 0.85 -17.49 12.44
N MET A 457 2.13 -17.09 12.31
CA MET A 457 2.48 -15.67 12.26
C MET A 457 1.90 -15.00 11.01
N ASN A 458 1.89 -15.67 9.86
CA ASN A 458 1.31 -15.09 8.66
C ASN A 458 -0.21 -14.86 8.79
N ASP A 459 -0.94 -15.78 9.42
CA ASP A 459 -2.36 -15.60 9.75
C ASP A 459 -2.59 -14.35 10.62
N TYR A 460 -1.75 -14.16 11.66
CA TYR A 460 -1.80 -12.96 12.50
C TYR A 460 -1.42 -11.67 11.75
N LEU A 461 -0.58 -11.76 10.72
CA LEU A 461 -0.23 -10.60 9.88
C LEU A 461 -1.38 -10.24 8.93
N ASN A 462 -2.08 -11.22 8.36
CA ASN A 462 -3.31 -10.97 7.58
C ASN A 462 -4.41 -10.32 8.44
N ALA A 463 -4.57 -10.80 9.67
CA ALA A 463 -5.41 -10.19 10.69
C ALA A 463 -5.04 -8.73 10.96
N LEU A 464 -3.75 -8.45 11.14
CA LEU A 464 -3.23 -7.10 11.32
C LEU A 464 -3.56 -6.20 10.11
N MET A 465 -3.46 -6.70 8.88
CA MET A 465 -3.81 -5.91 7.68
C MET A 465 -5.27 -5.48 7.66
N SER A 466 -6.19 -6.38 8.02
CA SER A 466 -7.61 -6.04 8.12
C SER A 466 -7.80 -4.89 9.11
N LEU A 467 -7.21 -5.00 10.31
CA LEU A 467 -7.32 -3.99 11.36
C LEU A 467 -6.82 -2.61 10.91
N GLN A 468 -5.81 -2.57 10.04
CA GLN A 468 -5.21 -1.33 9.53
C GLN A 468 -6.01 -0.67 8.39
N LEU A 469 -6.93 -1.40 7.76
CA LEU A 469 -7.70 -0.95 6.58
C LEU A 469 -8.40 0.41 6.79
N PRO A 470 -9.08 0.69 7.92
CA PRO A 470 -9.72 1.98 8.15
C PRO A 470 -8.78 3.18 8.02
N PHE A 471 -7.53 3.06 8.45
CA PHE A 471 -6.60 4.18 8.49
C PHE A 471 -6.09 4.61 7.11
N ALA A 472 -6.19 3.75 6.09
CA ALA A 472 -5.93 4.15 4.71
C ALA A 472 -7.22 4.49 3.95
N LEU A 473 -8.29 3.73 4.23
CA LEU A 473 -9.59 3.90 3.59
C LEU A 473 -10.17 5.27 3.93
N PHE A 474 -10.35 5.61 5.22
CA PHE A 474 -11.00 6.86 5.63
C PHE A 474 -10.34 8.10 5.03
N PRO A 475 -9.01 8.31 5.12
CA PRO A 475 -8.36 9.45 4.48
C PRO A 475 -8.62 9.54 2.98
N THR A 476 -8.55 8.41 2.27
CA THR A 476 -8.85 8.36 0.83
C THR A 476 -10.26 8.84 0.56
N LEU A 477 -11.24 8.38 1.34
CA LEU A 477 -12.65 8.75 1.18
C LEU A 477 -12.93 10.21 1.54
N ILE A 478 -12.33 10.70 2.63
CA ILE A 478 -12.45 12.10 3.10
C ILE A 478 -11.94 13.03 2.01
N PHE A 479 -10.71 12.84 1.53
CA PHE A 479 -10.10 13.78 0.59
C PHE A 479 -10.69 13.69 -0.82
N THR A 480 -11.10 12.51 -1.27
CA THR A 480 -11.75 12.37 -2.57
C THR A 480 -13.19 12.91 -2.60
N SER A 481 -13.82 13.04 -1.43
CA SER A 481 -15.16 13.61 -1.27
C SER A 481 -15.15 15.10 -0.92
N SER A 482 -14.02 15.64 -0.44
CA SER A 482 -13.88 17.07 -0.11
C SER A 482 -13.79 17.93 -1.37
N LYS A 483 -14.72 18.87 -1.50
CA LYS A 483 -14.69 19.91 -2.55
C LYS A 483 -13.43 20.76 -2.44
N GLY A 484 -12.90 20.94 -1.23
CA GLY A 484 -11.69 21.70 -1.01
C GLY A 484 -10.46 21.06 -1.64
N VAL A 485 -10.36 19.73 -1.63
CA VAL A 485 -9.21 19.01 -2.17
C VAL A 485 -9.38 18.69 -3.66
N MET A 486 -10.56 18.22 -4.06
CA MET A 486 -10.79 17.75 -5.44
C MET A 486 -11.35 18.82 -6.39
N GLY A 487 -11.84 19.94 -5.86
CA GLY A 487 -12.50 20.98 -6.67
C GLY A 487 -13.64 20.41 -7.52
N ASP A 488 -13.60 20.69 -8.82
CA ASP A 488 -14.59 20.22 -9.79
C ASP A 488 -14.56 18.69 -10.03
N PHE A 489 -13.49 18.01 -9.61
CA PHE A 489 -13.33 16.56 -9.74
C PHE A 489 -13.84 15.77 -8.53
N GLN A 490 -14.61 16.40 -7.63
CA GLN A 490 -15.18 15.71 -6.46
C GLN A 490 -15.99 14.46 -6.84
N ASN A 491 -16.11 13.52 -5.91
CA ASN A 491 -16.93 12.33 -6.09
C ASN A 491 -18.41 12.69 -6.30
N GLY A 492 -19.04 12.09 -7.32
CA GLY A 492 -20.48 12.18 -7.54
C GLY A 492 -21.28 11.46 -6.45
N ILE A 493 -22.59 11.68 -6.40
CA ILE A 493 -23.49 11.14 -5.36
C ILE A 493 -23.43 9.62 -5.30
N VAL A 494 -23.43 8.94 -6.45
CA VAL A 494 -23.33 7.47 -6.53
C VAL A 494 -22.04 6.96 -5.90
N ASN A 495 -20.90 7.57 -6.24
CA ASN A 495 -19.62 7.20 -5.64
C ASN A 495 -19.62 7.46 -4.13
N LYS A 496 -20.22 8.57 -3.66
CA LYS A 496 -20.35 8.86 -2.23
C LYS A 496 -21.13 7.76 -1.50
N VAL A 497 -22.27 7.33 -2.04
CA VAL A 497 -23.07 6.24 -1.45
C VAL A 497 -22.28 4.92 -1.40
N ILE A 498 -21.64 4.53 -2.52
CA ILE A 498 -20.84 3.30 -2.57
C ILE A 498 -19.69 3.35 -1.56
N VAL A 499 -19.00 4.49 -1.49
CA VAL A 499 -17.91 4.75 -0.55
C VAL A 499 -18.37 4.66 0.91
N THR A 500 -19.53 5.23 1.23
CA THR A 500 -20.10 5.16 2.59
C THR A 500 -20.47 3.72 2.95
N LEU A 501 -21.11 2.99 2.03
CA LEU A 501 -21.43 1.57 2.23
C LEU A 501 -20.16 0.76 2.48
N LEU A 502 -19.11 0.97 1.67
CA LEU A 502 -17.82 0.31 1.84
C LEU A 502 -17.19 0.62 3.21
N GLY A 503 -17.22 1.89 3.63
CA GLY A 503 -16.73 2.28 4.96
C GLY A 503 -17.49 1.58 6.09
N ILE A 504 -18.82 1.46 6.00
CA ILE A 504 -19.65 0.74 6.98
C ILE A 504 -19.30 -0.75 7.00
N THR A 505 -19.20 -1.37 5.83
CA THR A 505 -18.85 -2.80 5.71
C THR A 505 -17.48 -3.08 6.32
N VAL A 506 -16.48 -2.26 6.03
CA VAL A 506 -15.12 -2.37 6.59
C VAL A 506 -15.12 -2.20 8.11
N ILE A 507 -15.88 -1.23 8.65
CA ILE A 507 -16.02 -1.08 10.10
C ILE A 507 -16.63 -2.34 10.71
N GLY A 508 -17.73 -2.84 10.14
CA GLY A 508 -18.42 -4.03 10.63
C GLY A 508 -17.51 -5.26 10.64
N ILE A 509 -16.77 -5.48 9.56
CA ILE A 509 -15.74 -6.52 9.44
C ILE A 509 -14.70 -6.40 10.54
N ASN A 510 -14.14 -5.20 10.74
CA ASN A 510 -13.08 -5.01 11.73
C ASN A 510 -13.56 -5.14 13.17
N LEU A 511 -14.78 -4.69 13.48
CA LEU A 511 -15.37 -4.88 14.81
C LEU A 511 -15.59 -6.35 15.12
N TYR A 512 -16.14 -7.12 14.16
CA TYR A 512 -16.30 -8.56 14.29
C TYR A 512 -14.96 -9.27 14.47
N PHE A 513 -13.96 -8.89 13.67
CA PHE A 513 -12.63 -9.46 13.75
C PHE A 513 -11.96 -9.22 15.11
N VAL A 514 -12.07 -7.99 15.65
CA VAL A 514 -11.54 -7.63 16.96
C VAL A 514 -12.21 -8.44 18.08
N GLU A 515 -13.52 -8.66 18.00
CA GLU A 515 -14.26 -9.49 18.95
C GLU A 515 -13.78 -10.95 18.92
N GLN A 516 -13.67 -11.54 17.73
CA GLN A 516 -13.18 -12.92 17.56
C GLN A 516 -11.76 -13.07 18.10
N PHE A 517 -10.85 -12.15 17.73
CA PHE A 517 -9.47 -12.18 18.19
C PHE A 517 -9.37 -12.07 19.73
N SER A 518 -10.23 -11.26 20.35
CA SER A 518 -10.25 -11.08 21.80
C SER A 518 -10.72 -12.32 22.57
N THR A 519 -11.43 -13.25 21.93
CA THR A 519 -12.04 -14.40 22.63
C THR A 519 -11.20 -15.69 22.50
N GLU A 520 -10.42 -15.85 21.43
CA GLU A 520 -9.75 -17.11 21.12
C GLU A 520 -8.26 -17.17 21.51
N ASN A 521 -7.55 -16.04 21.59
CA ASN A 521 -6.07 -16.04 21.59
C ASN A 521 -5.38 -15.55 22.87
N LEU A 522 -6.11 -15.17 23.93
CA LEU A 522 -5.49 -14.45 25.06
C LEU A 522 -5.32 -15.33 26.31
N PRO A 523 -4.13 -15.30 26.95
CA PRO A 523 -3.93 -15.97 28.22
C PRO A 523 -4.81 -15.34 29.33
N ASN A 524 -5.20 -16.15 30.32
CA ASN A 524 -6.10 -15.78 31.42
C ASN A 524 -5.48 -14.82 32.47
N HIS A 525 -4.71 -13.82 32.03
CA HIS A 525 -4.13 -12.80 32.89
C HIS A 525 -4.91 -11.49 32.76
N TRP A 526 -5.42 -10.99 33.89
CA TRP A 526 -6.21 -9.74 33.94
C TRP A 526 -5.48 -8.53 33.33
N ALA A 527 -4.15 -8.49 33.44
CA ALA A 527 -3.33 -7.41 32.88
C ALA A 527 -3.37 -7.38 31.35
N VAL A 528 -3.42 -8.56 30.71
CA VAL A 528 -3.49 -8.69 29.25
C VAL A 528 -4.87 -8.24 28.76
N TYR A 529 -5.94 -8.63 29.46
CA TYR A 529 -7.29 -8.14 29.16
C TYR A 529 -7.42 -6.62 29.34
N LEU A 530 -6.82 -6.04 30.39
CA LEU A 530 -6.82 -4.59 30.60
C LEU A 530 -6.09 -3.87 29.45
N ALA A 531 -4.87 -4.31 29.10
CA ALA A 531 -4.09 -3.72 28.02
C ALA A 531 -4.82 -3.80 26.68
N LEU A 532 -5.42 -4.95 26.38
CA LEU A 532 -6.20 -5.14 25.17
C LEU A 532 -7.46 -4.26 25.15
N ALA A 533 -8.19 -4.18 26.27
CA ALA A 533 -9.38 -3.33 26.36
C ALA A 533 -9.04 -1.85 26.12
N LEU A 534 -7.91 -1.38 26.65
CA LEU A 534 -7.42 -0.02 26.39
C LEU A 534 -7.05 0.19 24.93
N TYR A 535 -6.38 -0.79 24.31
CA TYR A 535 -6.04 -0.76 22.88
C TYR A 535 -7.30 -0.72 22.00
N ILE A 536 -8.27 -1.60 22.25
CA ILE A 536 -9.55 -1.64 21.51
C ILE A 536 -10.30 -0.32 21.69
N LEU A 537 -10.38 0.21 22.91
CA LEU A 537 -11.01 1.49 23.18
C LEU A 537 -10.34 2.62 22.38
N PHE A 538 -9.00 2.65 22.36
CA PHE A 538 -8.24 3.62 21.57
C PHE A 538 -8.52 3.47 20.07
N TYR A 539 -8.47 2.23 19.55
CA TYR A 539 -8.74 1.92 18.16
C TYR A 539 -10.14 2.38 17.73
N VAL A 540 -11.17 1.96 18.47
CA VAL A 540 -12.57 2.31 18.19
C VAL A 540 -12.78 3.82 18.27
N CYS A 541 -12.21 4.50 19.28
CA CYS A 541 -12.27 5.97 19.38
C CYS A 541 -11.63 6.66 18.18
N PHE A 542 -10.48 6.17 17.71
CA PHE A 542 -9.77 6.79 16.59
C PHE A 542 -10.47 6.53 15.24
N VAL A 543 -10.98 5.31 15.01
CA VAL A 543 -11.82 5.00 13.85
C VAL A 543 -13.10 5.83 13.87
N PHE A 544 -13.73 5.98 15.04
CA PHE A 544 -14.90 6.83 15.20
C PHE A 544 -14.60 8.29 14.87
N TYR A 545 -13.47 8.84 15.32
CA TYR A 545 -13.02 10.17 14.94
C TYR A 545 -12.90 10.34 13.40
N LEU A 546 -12.25 9.39 12.71
CA LEU A 546 -12.13 9.43 11.25
C LEU A 546 -13.49 9.31 10.55
N ALA A 547 -14.40 8.50 11.09
CA ALA A 547 -15.76 8.38 10.58
C ALA A 547 -16.56 9.69 10.74
N LEU A 548 -16.40 10.40 11.87
CA LEU A 548 -17.00 11.73 12.06
C LEU A 548 -16.46 12.75 11.04
N CYS A 549 -15.14 12.74 10.77
CA CYS A 549 -14.54 13.56 9.72
C CYS A 549 -15.13 13.25 8.33
N LEU A 550 -15.33 11.97 8.01
CA LEU A 550 -15.97 11.56 6.77
C LEU A 550 -17.42 12.07 6.68
N MET A 551 -18.22 11.91 7.75
CA MET A 551 -19.60 12.39 7.78
C MET A 551 -19.71 13.91 7.59
N TYR A 552 -18.78 14.67 8.17
CA TYR A 552 -18.70 16.11 7.98
C TYR A 552 -18.50 16.47 6.50
N VAL A 553 -17.53 15.86 5.83
CA VAL A 553 -17.25 16.10 4.40
C VAL A 553 -18.38 15.64 3.49
N LEU A 554 -19.13 14.60 3.88
CA LEU A 554 -20.30 14.14 3.14
C LEU A 554 -21.51 15.10 3.24
N GLY A 555 -21.46 16.12 4.11
CA GLY A 555 -22.46 17.17 4.21
C GLY A 555 -23.31 17.14 5.49
N PHE A 556 -23.03 16.24 6.43
CA PHE A 556 -23.72 16.20 7.73
C PHE A 556 -23.16 17.29 8.67
N GLN A 557 -23.52 18.55 8.40
CA GLN A 557 -23.04 19.71 9.16
C GLN A 557 -23.46 19.71 10.65
N ARG A 558 -24.45 18.91 11.06
CA ARG A 558 -24.82 18.74 12.48
C ARG A 558 -23.70 18.11 13.34
N VAL A 559 -22.72 17.46 12.73
CA VAL A 559 -21.57 16.91 13.46
C VAL A 559 -20.68 18.02 14.04
N SER A 560 -20.59 19.19 13.39
CA SER A 560 -19.77 20.30 13.89
C SER A 560 -20.38 21.06 15.07
N SER A 561 -21.67 20.86 15.37
CA SER A 561 -22.32 21.45 16.55
C SER A 561 -22.06 20.70 17.86
N ILE A 562 -21.29 19.60 17.84
CA ILE A 562 -20.92 18.86 19.05
C ILE A 562 -19.78 19.60 19.76
N PRO A 563 -19.96 20.09 21.01
CA PRO A 563 -19.06 21.07 21.64
C PRO A 563 -17.63 20.56 21.92
N ILE A 564 -17.42 19.25 22.02
CA ILE A 564 -16.10 18.66 22.31
C ILE A 564 -15.35 18.28 21.02
N ILE A 565 -16.09 17.95 19.96
CA ILE A 565 -15.55 17.30 18.75
C ILE A 565 -15.51 18.26 17.55
N GLY A 566 -16.40 19.25 17.51
CA GLY A 566 -16.55 20.17 16.37
C GLY A 566 -15.24 20.87 15.97
N THR A 567 -14.45 21.32 16.95
CA THR A 567 -13.17 22.02 16.72
C THR A 567 -12.10 21.13 16.06
N TYR A 568 -12.17 19.80 16.26
CA TYR A 568 -11.20 18.85 15.71
C TYR A 568 -11.68 18.17 14.40
N VAL A 569 -12.94 18.37 14.02
CA VAL A 569 -13.57 17.80 12.82
C VAL A 569 -13.66 18.82 11.68
N VAL A 570 -13.78 20.11 11.99
CA VAL A 570 -13.83 21.18 10.99
C VAL A 570 -12.47 21.31 10.31
N GLU A 571 -12.47 21.31 8.98
CA GLU A 571 -11.29 21.53 8.15
C GLU A 571 -10.55 22.81 8.60
N PRO A 572 -9.35 22.75 9.21
CA PRO A 572 -8.75 23.93 9.84
C PRO A 572 -8.16 24.94 8.85
N TYR A 573 -8.20 24.68 7.55
CA TYR A 573 -7.42 25.44 6.57
C TYR A 573 -8.26 25.85 5.36
N ASP A 574 -8.56 27.13 5.33
CA ASP A 574 -9.08 27.87 4.19
C ASP A 574 -8.13 27.76 2.99
N LEU A 575 -8.66 27.41 1.82
CA LEU A 575 -7.91 27.07 0.61
C LEU A 575 -7.49 28.29 -0.22
N THR A 576 -7.71 29.49 0.30
CA THR A 576 -7.30 30.74 -0.35
C THR A 576 -5.80 31.02 -0.23
N ALA A 577 -5.07 30.29 0.64
CA ALA A 577 -3.65 30.51 0.93
C ALA A 577 -2.67 29.65 0.12
N PHE A 578 -3.04 29.15 -1.06
CA PHE A 578 -2.09 28.52 -1.97
C PHE A 578 -1.59 29.54 -3.00
N PRO A 579 -0.39 30.13 -2.82
CA PRO A 579 0.30 30.73 -3.94
C PRO A 579 0.74 29.57 -4.83
N SER A 580 0.01 29.34 -5.92
CA SER A 580 0.57 28.64 -7.05
C SER A 580 1.81 29.43 -7.48
N GLU A 581 3.01 28.90 -7.28
CA GLU A 581 4.26 29.45 -7.84
C GLU A 581 4.17 29.59 -9.38
N SER A 582 3.13 29.06 -10.03
CA SER A 582 2.79 29.28 -11.45
C SER A 582 1.88 30.48 -11.76
N ARG A 583 1.39 31.24 -10.76
CA ARG A 583 0.60 32.47 -11.01
C ARG A 583 1.45 33.73 -11.13
N THR A 584 2.63 33.77 -10.52
CA THR A 584 3.44 34.99 -10.44
C THR A 584 4.19 35.30 -11.75
N GLU A 585 4.41 34.30 -12.61
CA GLU A 585 5.00 34.52 -13.93
C GLU A 585 3.97 34.92 -15.00
N MET A 586 2.68 34.67 -14.75
CA MET A 586 1.60 34.99 -15.70
C MET A 586 1.24 36.48 -15.73
N TYR A 587 1.69 37.27 -14.74
CA TYR A 587 1.50 38.73 -14.72
C TYR A 587 2.76 39.53 -15.07
N LYS A 588 3.90 38.88 -15.30
CA LYS A 588 5.14 39.56 -15.72
C LYS A 588 5.49 39.40 -17.20
N SER A 589 4.85 38.47 -17.92
CA SER A 589 5.10 38.28 -19.35
C SER A 589 4.12 39.02 -20.28
N THR A 590 3.09 39.67 -19.73
CA THR A 590 2.05 40.37 -20.52
C THR A 590 2.20 41.89 -20.57
N ASP A 591 3.16 42.48 -19.87
CA ASP A 591 3.37 43.95 -19.83
C ASP A 591 4.45 44.48 -20.80
N ASN A 592 5.01 43.64 -21.68
CA ASN A 592 6.01 44.04 -22.68
C ASN A 592 5.53 43.93 -24.12
N PHE A 593 4.26 44.27 -24.39
CA PHE A 593 3.81 44.59 -25.75
C PHE A 593 3.36 46.05 -25.82
N GLU A 594 4.29 46.92 -26.21
CA GLU A 594 3.95 48.19 -26.85
C GLU A 594 3.10 47.90 -28.09
N VAL A 595 1.83 48.30 -28.06
CA VAL A 595 1.07 48.59 -29.27
C VAL A 595 0.49 49.98 -29.13
N SER A 596 0.98 50.84 -30.01
CA SER A 596 0.63 52.23 -30.18
C SER A 596 -0.86 52.42 -30.46
N GLY A 597 -1.44 53.45 -29.83
CA GLY A 597 -2.57 54.22 -30.34
C GLY A 597 -3.95 53.56 -30.27
N VAL A 598 -4.80 54.07 -29.38
CA VAL A 598 -6.14 54.64 -29.68
C VAL A 598 -6.73 55.18 -28.37
N ASN A 599 -7.03 56.47 -28.36
CA ASN A 599 -7.79 57.17 -27.30
C ASN A 599 -9.21 56.62 -27.21
N VAL A 600 -9.63 56.14 -26.03
CA VAL A 600 -11.05 56.14 -25.65
C VAL A 600 -11.19 56.55 -24.19
N GLN A 601 -11.92 57.66 -23.99
CA GLN A 601 -12.20 58.29 -22.70
C GLN A 601 -13.11 57.42 -21.81
N TYR A 602 -12.72 57.25 -20.54
CA TYR A 602 -13.64 56.84 -19.48
C TYR A 602 -14.33 58.07 -18.90
N LYS A 603 -15.65 58.13 -19.06
CA LYS A 603 -16.53 59.15 -18.49
C LYS A 603 -17.02 58.63 -17.13
N ASN A 604 -16.66 59.34 -16.06
CA ASN A 604 -17.25 59.18 -14.72
C ASN A 604 -18.77 59.36 -14.79
N THR A 605 -19.51 58.51 -14.09
CA THR A 605 -20.85 58.86 -13.62
C THR A 605 -21.11 58.12 -12.29
N GLU A 606 -20.98 58.88 -11.20
CA GLU A 606 -21.66 58.65 -9.93
C GLU A 606 -23.19 58.78 -10.09
N LEU A 607 -23.92 58.46 -9.01
CA LEU A 607 -25.36 58.55 -8.72
C LEU A 607 -26.04 57.17 -8.70
N ASN A 608 -26.73 56.75 -7.63
CA ASN A 608 -27.19 57.42 -6.41
C ASN A 608 -27.50 56.36 -5.35
#